data_AF-A0A509LFW0-F1
#
_entry.id   AF-A0A509LFW0-F1
#
_cell.length_a   1.000
_cell.length_b   1.000
_cell.length_c   1.000
_cell.angle_alpha   90.00
_cell.angle_beta   90.00
_cell.angle_gamma   90.00
#
_symmetry.space_group_name_H-M   'P 1'
#
loop_
_entity.id
_entity.type
_entity.pdbx_description
1 polymer ?
#
loop_
_entity_poly.entity_id
_entity_poly.type
_entity_poly.pdbx_seq_one_letter_code
_entity_poly.pdbx_strand_id
1 'polypeptide(L)'
;MSDYTEEQIEIVVNGIENKVKDDDILMQLFQTGVAFSSLRSLFNGILADKELRMTSKDRKSKTADFLTDFIVDAETSASDLVAKIGALQDELKCSTTQAAASMRTWAKSAGMTLPKVVKEKVAKRVGFSGIIQTLLDHVMENKSITRKELKAYADANNIKGTYVTTVINIVNFAKKFNEPEVEEEMEEAA
;
A
#
# COMPACT_ATOMS: atom_id res chain seq x y z
N MET A 1 24.86 16.85 23.93
CA MET A 1 24.14 18.03 23.42
C MET A 1 23.93 17.78 21.97
N SER A 2 22.69 17.67 21.52
CA SER A 2 22.37 17.27 20.15
C SER A 2 22.53 18.47 19.23
N ASP A 3 23.37 18.36 18.20
CA ASP A 3 23.74 19.41 17.25
C ASP A 3 22.63 19.73 16.21
N TYR A 4 21.38 19.83 16.65
CA TYR A 4 20.25 20.14 15.77
C TYR A 4 19.84 21.60 15.91
N THR A 5 19.57 22.28 14.80
CA THR A 5 18.98 23.62 14.85
C THR A 5 17.49 23.55 15.22
N GLU A 6 16.95 24.61 15.80
CA GLU A 6 15.51 24.69 16.13
C GLU A 6 14.64 24.48 14.88
N GLU A 7 15.05 25.06 13.74
CA GLU A 7 14.37 24.89 12.44
C GLU A 7 14.34 23.42 11.99
N GLN A 8 15.45 22.68 12.13
CA GLN A 8 15.50 21.26 11.77
C GLN A 8 14.59 20.41 12.67
N ILE A 9 14.55 20.72 13.96
CA ILE A 9 13.66 20.04 14.91
C ILE A 9 12.21 20.30 14.54
N GLU A 10 11.86 21.56 14.25
CA GLU A 10 10.50 21.97 13.92
C GLU A 10 9.99 21.29 12.64
N ILE A 11 10.81 21.22 11.60
CA ILE A 11 10.48 20.49 10.35
C ILE A 11 10.12 19.03 10.64
N VAL A 12 10.91 18.34 11.47
CA VAL A 12 10.68 16.93 11.76
C VAL A 12 9.46 16.73 12.66
N VAL A 13 9.32 17.51 13.73
CA VAL A 13 8.20 17.41 14.66
C VAL A 13 6.88 17.69 13.93
N ASN A 14 6.79 18.84 13.25
CA ASN A 14 5.59 19.23 12.52
C ASN A 14 5.29 18.26 11.38
N GLY A 15 6.31 17.78 10.67
CA GLY A 15 6.13 16.79 9.60
C GLY A 15 5.50 15.49 10.12
N ILE A 16 5.95 14.99 11.27
CA ILE A 16 5.40 13.77 11.89
C ILE A 16 3.98 14.00 12.42
N GLU A 17 3.74 15.10 13.12
CA GLU A 17 2.42 15.43 13.68
C GLU A 17 1.38 15.61 12.56
N ASN A 18 1.78 16.22 11.43
CA ASN A 18 0.92 16.41 10.27
C ASN A 18 0.88 15.20 9.31
N LYS A 19 1.47 14.06 9.68
CA LYS A 19 1.49 12.81 8.89
C LYS A 19 2.05 12.99 7.47
N VAL A 20 3.01 13.89 7.32
CA VAL A 20 3.77 14.07 6.08
C VAL A 20 4.64 12.83 5.84
N LYS A 21 4.87 12.47 4.57
CA LYS A 21 5.73 11.32 4.26
C LYS A 21 7.18 11.63 4.64
N ASP A 22 7.90 10.61 5.12
CA ASP A 22 9.30 10.73 5.50
C ASP A 22 10.17 11.36 4.39
N ASP A 23 9.94 10.99 3.13
CA ASP A 23 10.71 11.53 2.00
C ASP A 23 10.49 13.03 1.80
N ASP A 24 9.28 13.53 2.05
CA ASP A 24 8.95 14.96 1.95
C ASP A 24 9.57 15.74 3.12
N ILE A 25 9.60 15.15 4.33
CA ILE A 25 10.28 15.73 5.50
C ILE A 25 11.80 15.80 5.26
N LEU A 26 12.39 14.74 4.71
CA LEU A 26 13.81 14.70 4.34
C LEU A 26 14.14 15.74 3.27
N MET A 27 13.23 15.99 2.34
CA MET A 27 13.39 17.04 1.32
C MET A 27 13.40 18.44 1.95
N GLN A 28 12.50 18.70 2.92
CA GLN A 28 12.48 19.97 3.65
C GLN A 28 13.78 20.18 4.45
N LEU A 29 14.28 19.13 5.12
CA LEU A 29 15.58 19.17 5.79
C LEU A 29 16.75 19.41 4.82
N PHE A 30 16.66 18.92 3.59
CA PHE A 30 17.69 19.19 2.58
C PHE A 30 17.68 20.66 2.15
N GLN A 31 16.49 21.26 2.04
CA GLN A 31 16.30 22.66 1.67
C GLN A 31 16.87 23.65 2.70
N THR A 32 17.05 23.25 3.97
CA THR A 32 17.72 24.07 4.99
C THR A 32 19.26 23.98 4.94
N GLY A 33 19.82 23.27 3.96
CA GLY A 33 21.26 23.17 3.74
C GLY A 33 21.93 21.96 4.38
N VAL A 34 21.16 21.00 4.90
CA VAL A 34 21.72 19.73 5.42
C VAL A 34 22.25 18.88 4.27
N ALA A 35 23.49 18.39 4.40
CA ALA A 35 24.08 17.50 3.40
C ALA A 35 23.28 16.20 3.24
N PHE A 36 23.12 15.73 2.00
CA PHE A 36 22.34 14.53 1.70
C PHE A 36 22.84 13.29 2.46
N SER A 37 24.15 13.15 2.65
CA SER A 37 24.76 12.06 3.40
C SER A 37 24.38 12.04 4.89
N SER A 38 24.03 13.17 5.48
CA SER A 38 23.68 13.29 6.91
C SER A 38 22.17 13.33 7.18
N LEU A 39 21.33 13.58 6.17
CA LEU A 39 19.87 13.73 6.31
C LEU A 39 19.22 12.60 7.10
N ARG A 40 19.48 11.35 6.71
CA ARG A 40 18.85 10.18 7.34
C ARG A 40 19.29 10.04 8.81
N SER A 41 20.54 10.33 9.10
CA SER A 41 21.09 10.28 10.45
C SER A 41 20.50 11.38 11.33
N LEU A 42 20.39 12.60 10.80
CA LEU A 42 19.80 13.74 11.49
C LEU A 42 18.30 13.51 11.76
N PHE A 43 17.54 13.12 10.75
CA PHE A 43 16.11 12.80 10.87
C PHE A 43 15.87 11.73 11.94
N ASN A 44 16.60 10.60 11.87
CA ASN A 44 16.45 9.53 12.86
C ASN A 44 16.91 9.95 14.27
N GLY A 45 17.92 10.82 14.36
CA GLY A 45 18.40 11.38 15.62
C GLY A 45 17.34 12.26 16.29
N ILE A 46 16.73 13.17 15.54
CA ILE A 46 15.63 14.02 16.05
C ILE A 46 14.42 13.17 16.45
N LEU A 47 14.06 12.15 15.66
CA LEU A 47 12.97 11.23 16.00
C LEU A 47 13.21 10.49 17.33
N ALA A 48 14.46 10.12 17.61
CA ALA A 48 14.83 9.47 18.86
C ALA A 48 14.82 10.46 20.03
N ASP A 49 15.46 11.63 19.88
CA ASP A 49 15.58 12.65 20.92
C ASP A 49 14.23 13.25 21.33
N LYS A 50 13.29 13.36 20.39
CA LYS A 50 11.94 13.88 20.65
C LYS A 50 10.92 12.78 20.93
N GLU A 51 11.35 11.52 21.02
CA GLU A 51 10.48 10.35 21.25
C GLU A 51 9.29 10.26 20.28
N LEU A 52 9.42 10.82 19.08
CA LEU A 52 8.33 10.94 18.09
C LEU A 52 7.97 9.60 17.46
N ARG A 53 8.88 8.63 17.50
CA ARG A 53 8.66 7.26 17.06
C ARG A 53 9.31 6.28 18.00
N MET A 54 8.57 5.26 18.40
CA MET A 54 9.17 4.12 19.09
C MET A 54 10.18 3.42 18.18
N THR A 55 11.36 3.14 18.72
CA THR A 55 12.34 2.34 18.00
C THR A 55 11.90 0.88 17.90
N SER A 56 12.55 0.11 17.04
CA SER A 56 12.30 -1.34 16.95
C SER A 56 12.60 -2.07 18.27
N LYS A 57 13.61 -1.59 19.00
CA LYS A 57 13.99 -2.15 20.31
C LYS A 57 12.92 -1.85 21.36
N ASP A 58 12.43 -0.61 21.41
CA ASP A 58 11.37 -0.21 22.36
C ASP A 58 10.05 -0.91 22.04
N ARG A 59 9.71 -1.07 20.75
CA ARG A 59 8.54 -1.85 20.33
C ARG A 59 8.63 -3.28 20.82
N LYS A 60 9.78 -3.94 20.71
CA LYS A 60 9.97 -5.31 21.22
C LYS A 60 9.84 -5.38 22.73
N SER A 61 10.45 -4.44 23.46
CA SER A 61 10.35 -4.39 24.93
C SER A 61 8.90 -4.21 25.36
N LYS A 62 8.22 -3.16 24.88
CA LYS A 62 6.82 -2.91 25.23
C LYS A 62 5.88 -4.03 24.81
N THR A 63 6.15 -4.69 23.66
CA THR A 63 5.38 -5.86 23.24
C THR A 63 5.56 -7.01 24.22
N ALA A 64 6.78 -7.26 24.69
CA ALA A 64 7.03 -8.30 25.69
C ALA A 64 6.35 -7.96 27.02
N ASP A 65 6.48 -6.71 27.49
CA ASP A 65 5.85 -6.23 28.72
C ASP A 65 4.32 -6.37 28.66
N PHE A 66 3.71 -5.92 27.56
CA PHE A 66 2.26 -6.00 27.33
C PHE A 66 1.72 -7.43 27.23
N LEU A 67 2.54 -8.37 26.74
CA LEU A 67 2.17 -9.76 26.54
C LEU A 67 2.68 -10.70 27.64
N THR A 68 3.27 -10.17 28.72
CA THR A 68 3.85 -10.97 29.82
C THR A 68 2.87 -12.00 30.38
N ASP A 69 1.61 -11.62 30.55
CA ASP A 69 0.55 -12.48 31.10
C ASP A 69 -0.32 -13.14 30.04
N PHE A 70 0.00 -12.96 28.75
CA PHE A 70 -0.79 -13.52 27.67
C PHE A 70 -0.39 -14.97 27.41
N ILE A 71 -1.31 -15.89 27.69
CA ILE A 71 -1.14 -17.32 27.42
C ILE A 71 -1.94 -17.67 26.17
N VAL A 72 -1.27 -18.30 25.21
CA VAL A 72 -1.91 -18.88 24.03
C VAL A 72 -2.07 -20.37 24.27
N ASP A 73 -3.32 -20.81 24.38
CA ASP A 73 -3.70 -22.20 24.62
C ASP A 73 -4.61 -22.73 23.49
N ALA A 74 -5.13 -23.94 23.68
CA ALA A 74 -6.00 -24.59 22.71
C ALA A 74 -7.38 -23.91 22.56
N GLU A 75 -7.79 -23.09 23.54
CA GLU A 75 -9.08 -22.37 23.52
C GLU A 75 -8.94 -20.98 22.88
N THR A 76 -7.72 -20.48 22.73
CA THR A 76 -7.44 -19.19 22.12
C THR A 76 -7.93 -19.14 20.67
N SER A 77 -9.00 -18.38 20.45
CA SER A 77 -9.61 -18.27 19.12
C SER A 77 -8.87 -17.26 18.24
N ALA A 78 -9.11 -17.32 16.93
CA ALA A 78 -8.60 -16.30 16.00
C ALA A 78 -9.16 -14.90 16.31
N SER A 79 -10.36 -14.81 16.89
CA SER A 79 -10.98 -13.56 17.33
C SER A 79 -10.20 -12.92 18.47
N ASP A 80 -9.79 -13.71 19.46
CA ASP A 80 -9.05 -13.22 20.63
C ASP A 80 -7.68 -12.67 20.23
N LEU A 81 -7.02 -13.31 19.27
CA LEU A 81 -5.79 -12.80 18.66
C LEU A 81 -6.00 -11.47 17.95
N VAL A 82 -7.08 -11.32 17.18
CA VAL A 82 -7.38 -10.06 16.48
C VAL A 82 -7.65 -8.93 17.48
N ALA A 83 -8.42 -9.21 18.54
CA ALA A 83 -8.67 -8.25 19.61
C ALA A 83 -7.37 -7.86 20.33
N LYS A 84 -6.50 -8.82 20.63
CA LYS A 84 -5.22 -8.56 21.29
C LYS A 84 -4.22 -7.81 20.39
N ILE A 85 -4.25 -8.06 19.07
CA ILE A 85 -3.51 -7.26 18.07
C ILE A 85 -4.02 -5.83 18.03
N GLY A 86 -5.34 -5.63 18.12
CA GLY A 86 -5.95 -4.29 18.23
C GLY A 86 -5.49 -3.55 19.47
N ALA A 87 -5.52 -4.20 20.64
CA ALA A 87 -5.02 -3.59 21.87
C ALA A 87 -3.52 -3.27 21.80
N LEU A 88 -2.72 -4.15 21.18
CA LEU A 88 -1.29 -3.91 20.95
C LEU A 88 -1.03 -2.77 19.95
N GLN A 89 -1.92 -2.60 18.96
CA GLN A 89 -1.85 -1.48 18.01
C GLN A 89 -1.99 -0.14 18.74
N ASP A 90 -2.96 -0.03 19.65
CA ASP A 90 -3.25 1.18 20.40
C ASP A 90 -2.10 1.48 21.39
N GLU A 91 -1.58 0.45 22.07
CA GLU A 91 -0.46 0.57 23.00
C GLU A 91 0.83 1.03 22.29
N LEU A 92 1.16 0.41 21.15
CA LEU A 92 2.36 0.73 20.37
C LEU A 92 2.18 1.93 19.45
N LYS A 93 0.97 2.50 19.36
CA LYS A 93 0.57 3.59 18.44
C LYS A 93 1.08 3.35 17.02
N CYS A 94 0.93 2.13 16.51
CA CYS A 94 1.47 1.71 15.22
C CYS A 94 0.37 1.17 14.29
N SER A 95 0.72 0.77 13.06
CA SER A 95 -0.27 0.14 12.18
C SER A 95 -0.61 -1.28 12.66
N THR A 96 -1.83 -1.76 12.35
CA THR A 96 -2.25 -3.15 12.66
C THR A 96 -1.28 -4.19 12.13
N THR A 97 -0.69 -3.94 10.95
CA THR A 97 0.32 -4.82 10.34
C THR A 97 1.60 -4.90 11.18
N GLN A 98 2.06 -3.76 11.73
CA GLN A 98 3.24 -3.70 12.60
C GLN A 98 2.96 -4.32 13.97
N ALA A 99 1.77 -4.11 14.54
CA ALA A 99 1.35 -4.77 15.77
C ALA A 99 1.30 -6.30 15.59
N ALA A 100 0.68 -6.79 14.52
CA ALA A 100 0.62 -8.22 14.20
C ALA A 100 2.02 -8.83 13.98
N ALA A 101 2.94 -8.11 13.35
CA ALA A 101 4.32 -8.56 13.17
C ALA A 101 5.08 -8.63 14.52
N SER A 102 4.84 -7.68 15.42
CA SER A 102 5.43 -7.64 16.75
C SER A 102 4.95 -8.81 17.60
N MET A 103 3.63 -9.10 17.58
CA MET A 103 3.05 -10.26 18.26
C MET A 103 3.61 -11.60 17.76
N ARG A 104 3.77 -11.78 16.43
CA ARG A 104 4.40 -13.00 15.88
C ARG A 104 5.85 -13.16 16.32
N THR A 105 6.59 -12.06 16.39
CA THR A 105 7.99 -12.07 16.82
C THR A 105 8.10 -12.46 18.29
N TRP A 106 7.25 -11.88 19.13
CA TRP A 106 7.15 -12.23 20.55
C TRP A 106 6.76 -13.70 20.77
N ALA A 107 5.72 -14.18 20.07
CA ALA A 107 5.27 -15.56 20.20
C ALA A 107 6.38 -16.56 19.82
N LYS A 108 7.15 -16.26 18.77
CA LYS A 108 8.32 -17.05 18.38
C LYS A 108 9.39 -17.07 19.47
N SER A 109 9.69 -15.95 20.12
CA SER A 109 10.67 -15.89 21.22
C SER A 109 10.19 -16.59 22.50
N ALA A 110 8.88 -16.62 22.73
CA ALA A 110 8.26 -17.30 23.87
C ALA A 110 8.01 -18.81 23.61
N GLY A 111 8.38 -19.33 22.43
CA GLY A 111 8.13 -20.73 22.06
C GLY A 111 6.66 -21.06 21.80
N MET A 112 5.81 -20.06 21.61
CA MET A 112 4.37 -20.21 21.41
C MET A 112 4.01 -20.31 19.92
N THR A 113 3.05 -21.18 19.61
CA THR A 113 2.47 -21.28 18.26
C THR A 113 1.15 -20.51 18.23
N LEU A 114 1.09 -19.44 17.43
CA LEU A 114 -0.15 -18.68 17.27
C LEU A 114 -1.12 -19.43 16.34
N PRO A 115 -2.41 -19.53 16.71
CA PRO A 115 -3.46 -19.97 15.81
C PRO A 115 -3.38 -19.27 14.44
N LYS A 116 -3.55 -20.05 13.38
CA LYS A 116 -3.53 -19.53 12.02
C LYS A 116 -4.76 -18.65 11.84
N VAL A 117 -4.58 -17.33 11.89
CA VAL A 117 -5.64 -16.39 11.51
C VAL A 117 -5.99 -16.69 10.06
N VAL A 118 -7.18 -17.27 9.85
CA VAL A 118 -7.74 -17.42 8.51
C VAL A 118 -7.89 -16.00 8.02
N LYS A 119 -7.03 -15.58 7.09
CA LYS A 119 -7.19 -14.31 6.41
C LYS A 119 -8.58 -14.36 5.83
N GLU A 120 -9.52 -13.57 6.37
CA GLU A 120 -10.73 -13.27 5.63
C GLU A 120 -10.26 -12.87 4.23
N LYS A 121 -10.77 -13.57 3.23
CA LYS A 121 -10.57 -13.17 1.85
C LYS A 121 -11.31 -11.84 1.71
N VAL A 122 -10.67 -10.75 2.12
CA VAL A 122 -11.05 -9.42 1.68
C VAL A 122 -11.07 -9.55 0.17
N ALA A 123 -12.25 -9.45 -0.43
CA ALA A 123 -12.40 -9.51 -1.88
C ALA A 123 -11.34 -8.56 -2.43
N LYS A 124 -10.31 -9.10 -3.10
CA LYS A 124 -9.24 -8.29 -3.65
C LYS A 124 -9.96 -7.26 -4.51
N ARG A 125 -9.88 -5.98 -4.14
CA ARG A 125 -10.33 -4.90 -5.04
C ARG A 125 -9.66 -5.20 -6.36
N VAL A 126 -10.47 -5.48 -7.37
CA VAL A 126 -9.99 -5.85 -8.70
C VAL A 126 -9.00 -4.76 -9.09
N GLY A 127 -7.71 -5.11 -9.17
CA GLY A 127 -6.67 -4.14 -9.47
C GLY A 127 -6.88 -3.57 -10.87
N PHE A 128 -6.12 -2.54 -11.23
CA PHE A 128 -6.17 -1.94 -12.58
C PHE A 128 -6.20 -3.00 -13.70
N SER A 129 -5.33 -4.01 -13.63
CA SER A 129 -5.29 -5.08 -14.65
C SER A 129 -6.55 -5.94 -14.69
N GLY A 130 -7.14 -6.26 -13.53
CA GLY A 130 -8.36 -7.06 -13.50
C GLY A 130 -9.57 -6.29 -14.03
N ILE A 131 -9.66 -4.98 -13.76
CA ILE A 131 -10.74 -4.13 -14.29
C ILE A 131 -10.66 -4.06 -15.82
N ILE A 132 -9.44 -3.87 -16.35
CA ILE A 132 -9.22 -3.83 -17.81
C ILE A 132 -9.51 -5.19 -18.43
N GLN A 133 -9.10 -6.29 -17.80
CA GLN A 133 -9.38 -7.65 -18.28
C GLN A 133 -10.89 -7.90 -18.35
N THR A 134 -11.66 -7.60 -17.29
CA THR A 134 -13.12 -7.78 -17.27
C THR A 134 -13.81 -7.03 -18.41
N LEU A 135 -13.39 -5.81 -18.70
CA LEU A 135 -13.95 -5.02 -19.80
C LEU A 135 -13.51 -5.55 -21.17
N LEU A 136 -12.26 -6.00 -21.33
CA LEU A 136 -11.77 -6.61 -22.57
C LEU A 136 -12.46 -7.94 -22.86
N ASP A 137 -12.64 -8.80 -21.86
CA ASP A 137 -13.35 -10.07 -21.99
C ASP A 137 -14.76 -9.83 -22.51
N HIS A 138 -15.48 -8.86 -21.92
CA HIS A 138 -16.81 -8.49 -22.37
C HIS A 138 -16.86 -7.98 -23.82
N VAL A 139 -15.83 -7.22 -24.25
CA VAL A 139 -15.70 -6.77 -25.66
C VAL A 139 -15.35 -7.93 -26.60
N MET A 140 -14.54 -8.88 -26.16
CA MET A 140 -14.15 -10.05 -26.96
C MET A 140 -15.32 -11.03 -27.14
N GLU A 141 -16.16 -11.17 -26.12
CA GLU A 141 -17.42 -11.91 -26.17
C GLU A 141 -18.48 -11.19 -27.03
N ASN A 142 -18.46 -9.86 -27.06
CA ASN A 142 -19.40 -9.02 -27.81
C ASN A 142 -18.67 -8.11 -28.80
N LYS A 143 -18.13 -8.69 -29.87
CA LYS A 143 -17.24 -8.01 -30.84
C LYS A 143 -17.82 -6.74 -31.49
N SER A 144 -19.14 -6.59 -31.51
CA SER A 144 -19.88 -5.44 -32.04
C SER A 144 -20.36 -4.45 -30.97
N ILE A 145 -19.93 -4.62 -29.71
CA ILE A 145 -20.36 -3.75 -28.61
C ILE A 145 -19.97 -2.29 -28.87
N THR A 146 -20.93 -1.40 -28.70
CA THR A 146 -20.71 0.03 -28.83
C THR A 146 -20.10 0.60 -27.56
N ARG A 147 -19.46 1.78 -27.68
CA ARG A 147 -18.97 2.54 -26.52
C ARG A 147 -20.06 2.79 -25.46
N LYS A 148 -21.31 3.00 -25.90
CA LYS A 148 -22.43 3.26 -25.00
C LYS A 148 -22.80 2.02 -24.18
N GLU A 149 -22.82 0.85 -24.83
CA GLU A 149 -23.11 -0.43 -24.18
C GLU A 149 -21.99 -0.87 -23.24
N LEU A 150 -20.73 -0.70 -23.64
CA LEU A 150 -19.59 -0.98 -22.76
C LEU A 150 -19.57 -0.05 -21.53
N LYS A 151 -20.00 1.20 -21.69
CA LYS A 151 -20.17 2.12 -20.56
C LYS A 151 -21.30 1.69 -19.63
N ALA A 152 -22.43 1.26 -20.18
CA ALA A 152 -23.54 0.73 -19.37
C ALA A 152 -23.12 -0.51 -18.58
N TYR A 153 -22.33 -1.40 -19.18
CA TYR A 153 -21.74 -2.55 -18.50
C TYR A 153 -20.76 -2.14 -17.38
N ALA A 154 -19.90 -1.14 -17.63
CA ALA A 154 -18.99 -0.62 -16.61
C ALA A 154 -19.74 0.02 -15.43
N ASP A 155 -20.76 0.84 -15.71
CA ASP A 155 -21.59 1.49 -14.69
C ASP A 155 -22.34 0.43 -13.84
N ALA A 156 -22.88 -0.62 -14.47
CA ALA A 156 -23.54 -1.74 -13.78
C ALA A 156 -22.58 -2.54 -12.86
N ASN A 157 -21.27 -2.53 -13.14
CA ASN A 157 -20.23 -3.21 -12.37
C ASN A 157 -19.44 -2.28 -11.44
N ASN A 158 -19.90 -1.03 -11.22
CA ASN A 158 -19.21 -0.01 -10.42
C ASN A 158 -17.77 0.31 -10.90
N ILE A 159 -17.53 0.21 -12.20
CA ILE A 159 -16.24 0.50 -12.84
C ILE A 159 -16.23 1.95 -13.33
N LYS A 160 -15.17 2.72 -13.02
CA LYS A 160 -15.02 4.10 -13.50
C LYS A 160 -14.97 4.15 -15.03
N GLY A 161 -15.71 5.09 -15.63
CA GLY A 161 -15.75 5.29 -17.09
C GLY A 161 -14.41 5.64 -17.76
N THR A 162 -13.38 6.03 -17.00
CA THR A 162 -12.01 6.20 -17.51
C THR A 162 -11.46 4.89 -18.08
N TYR A 163 -11.77 3.75 -17.47
CA TYR A 163 -11.31 2.43 -17.92
C TYR A 163 -11.95 1.99 -19.24
N VAL A 164 -13.21 2.37 -19.48
CA VAL A 164 -13.91 2.14 -20.75
C VAL A 164 -13.17 2.81 -21.91
N THR A 165 -12.68 4.03 -21.70
CA THR A 165 -11.93 4.76 -22.72
C THR A 165 -10.60 4.07 -23.04
N THR A 166 -9.90 3.59 -22.01
CA THR A 166 -8.66 2.82 -22.18
C THR A 166 -8.88 1.56 -23.01
N VAL A 167 -9.94 0.80 -22.73
CA VAL A 167 -10.26 -0.45 -23.44
C VAL A 167 -10.59 -0.20 -24.91
N ILE A 168 -11.37 0.85 -25.19
CA ILE A 168 -11.69 1.24 -26.58
C ILE A 168 -10.43 1.61 -27.35
N ASN A 169 -9.51 2.34 -26.73
CA ASN A 169 -8.24 2.70 -27.37
C ASN A 169 -7.40 1.45 -27.68
N ILE A 170 -7.34 0.48 -26.77
CA ILE A 170 -6.65 -0.81 -26.98
C ILE A 170 -7.28 -1.56 -28.17
N VAL A 171 -8.61 -1.66 -28.22
CA VAL A 171 -9.32 -2.37 -29.30
C VAL A 171 -9.15 -1.66 -30.65
N ASN A 172 -9.25 -0.34 -30.68
CA ASN A 172 -9.03 0.44 -31.91
C ASN A 172 -7.59 0.33 -32.41
N PHE A 173 -6.62 0.35 -31.49
CA PHE A 173 -5.21 0.13 -31.82
C PHE A 173 -5.00 -1.27 -32.41
N ALA A 174 -5.57 -2.30 -31.79
CA ALA A 174 -5.47 -3.67 -32.27
C ALA A 174 -6.12 -3.86 -33.65
N LYS A 175 -7.27 -3.23 -33.91
CA LYS A 175 -7.91 -3.24 -35.24
C LYS A 175 -7.03 -2.58 -36.29
N LYS A 176 -6.50 -1.39 -35.99
CA LYS A 176 -5.63 -0.64 -36.91
C LYS A 176 -4.35 -1.38 -37.28
N PHE A 177 -3.80 -2.19 -36.37
CA PHE A 177 -2.56 -2.94 -36.60
C PHE A 177 -2.76 -4.37 -37.14
N ASN A 178 -3.98 -4.90 -37.10
CA ASN A 178 -4.33 -6.22 -37.63
C ASN A 178 -5.12 -6.17 -38.94
N GLU A 179 -5.45 -5.00 -39.48
CA GLU A 179 -5.97 -4.88 -40.84
C GLU A 179 -4.82 -5.19 -41.81
N PRO A 180 -4.92 -6.22 -42.68
CA PRO A 180 -3.93 -6.44 -43.72
C PRO A 180 -3.93 -5.20 -44.63
N GLU A 181 -2.75 -4.65 -44.91
CA GLU A 181 -2.59 -3.66 -45.98
C GLU A 181 -3.17 -4.27 -47.26
N VAL A 182 -4.32 -3.76 -47.70
CA VAL A 182 -4.80 -4.04 -49.04
C VAL A 182 -3.86 -3.24 -49.95
N GLU A 183 -2.89 -3.92 -50.54
CA GLU A 183 -2.10 -3.37 -51.65
C GLU A 183 -3.11 -2.95 -52.74
N GLU A 184 -3.30 -1.64 -52.90
CA GLU A 184 -3.96 -1.10 -54.09
C GLU A 184 -3.07 -1.46 -55.28
N GLU A 185 -3.51 -2.41 -56.11
CA GLU A 185 -2.95 -2.64 -57.43
C GLU A 185 -3.02 -1.33 -58.21
N MET A 186 -1.89 -0.61 -58.28
CA MET A 186 -1.64 0.35 -59.34
C MET A 186 -1.52 -0.45 -60.64
N GLU A 187 -2.63 -0.59 -61.38
CA GLU A 187 -2.59 -0.86 -62.82
C GLU A 187 -1.83 0.29 -63.49
N GLU A 188 -0.52 0.10 -63.66
CA GLU A 188 0.31 0.90 -64.54
C GLU A 188 -0.20 0.75 -65.97
N ALA A 189 -0.53 1.88 -66.58
CA ALA A 189 -0.71 1.98 -68.02
C ALA A 189 0.59 1.59 -68.74
N ALA A 190 0.54 0.51 -69.52
CA ALA A 190 1.47 0.23 -70.61
C ALA A 190 0.75 -0.50 -71.76
#